data_AF-A0A0R2NA84-F1
#
_entry.id   AF-A0A0R2NA84-F1
#
_cell.length_a   1.000
_cell.length_b   1.000
_cell.length_c   1.000
_cell.angle_alpha   90.00
_cell.angle_beta   90.00
_cell.angle_gamma   90.00
#
_symmetry.space_group_name_H-M   'P 1'
#
loop_
_entity.id
_entity.type
_entity.pdbx_description
1 polymer ?
#
loop_
_entity_poly.entity_id
_entity_poly.type
_entity_poly.pdbx_seq_one_letter_code
_entity_poly.pdbx_strand_id
1 'polypeptide(L)'
;MELNGFCCHVGRRKRSEMVKQKNKYSSADTKLNDSDRFRDFGIFRYWFRSVEKYAPWVGKIYLVTEGHLPDWINLNNERLVHVRHQDYIPEKYLPTFNSNVIELNLHRIKDLSESFVLFNDDLFFNAPVKSIDFFESDKAKDVSIYSPIPPHDEFSMIVYNDVRIINKYFSKKMILKKTGVTFFHSNMV
;
A
#
# COMPACT_ATOMS: atom_id res chain seq x y z
N MET A 1 -8.32 -11.46 -18.58
CA MET A 1 -8.56 -11.17 -17.16
C MET A 1 -8.45 -9.67 -16.98
N GLU A 2 -9.51 -9.01 -16.49
CA GLU A 2 -9.55 -7.55 -16.35
C GLU A 2 -8.67 -7.12 -15.16
N LEU A 3 -7.41 -6.75 -15.44
CA LEU A 3 -6.49 -6.15 -14.47
C LEU A 3 -6.92 -4.71 -14.17
N ASN A 4 -7.98 -4.56 -13.38
CA ASN A 4 -8.66 -3.28 -13.22
C ASN A 4 -8.72 -2.85 -11.76
N GLY A 5 -7.57 -2.66 -11.12
CA GLY A 5 -7.54 -1.55 -10.18
C GLY A 5 -6.35 -1.42 -9.24
N PHE A 6 -6.14 -0.17 -8.83
CA PHE A 6 -5.34 0.15 -7.67
C PHE A 6 -6.26 0.28 -6.45
N CYS A 7 -5.87 -0.36 -5.35
CA CYS A 7 -6.42 -0.07 -4.05
C CYS A 7 -5.47 0.93 -3.39
N CYS A 8 -5.94 2.16 -3.16
CA CYS A 8 -5.19 3.14 -2.40
C CYS A 8 -5.78 3.23 -1.00
N HIS A 9 -4.98 2.86 0.00
CA HIS A 9 -5.32 3.16 1.39
C HIS A 9 -4.71 4.50 1.76
N VAL A 10 -5.55 5.43 2.25
CA VAL A 10 -5.04 6.68 2.82
C VAL A 10 -4.69 6.44 4.28
N GLY A 11 -3.42 6.14 4.51
CA GLY A 11 -2.84 6.06 5.82
C GLY A 11 -2.68 7.45 6.46
N ARG A 12 -3.61 7.79 7.37
CA ARG A 12 -3.34 8.68 8.52
C ARG A 12 -3.04 10.17 8.26
N ARG A 13 -3.32 10.76 7.10
CA ARG A 13 -3.12 12.22 6.90
C ARG A 13 -4.38 13.04 7.26
N LYS A 14 -4.20 14.19 7.94
CA LYS A 14 -5.24 15.01 8.59
C LYS A 14 -6.56 15.14 7.80
N ARG A 15 -7.65 14.71 8.44
CA ARG A 15 -8.81 15.58 8.68
C ARG A 15 -8.96 15.68 10.20
N SER A 16 -9.18 16.88 10.72
CA SER A 16 -9.31 17.15 12.18
C SER A 16 -10.31 16.23 12.89
N GLU A 17 -11.28 15.70 12.14
CA GLU A 17 -12.30 14.74 12.57
C GLU A 17 -11.75 13.33 12.83
N MET A 18 -10.82 12.83 12.00
CA MET A 18 -10.24 11.48 12.17
C MET A 18 -9.37 11.41 13.42
N VAL A 19 -8.56 12.45 13.68
CA VAL A 19 -7.77 12.54 14.91
C VAL A 19 -8.68 12.64 16.13
N LYS A 20 -9.76 13.45 16.05
CA LYS A 20 -10.77 13.52 17.12
C LYS A 20 -11.43 12.15 17.37
N GLN A 21 -11.82 11.43 16.33
CA GLN A 21 -12.41 10.10 16.46
C GLN A 21 -11.41 9.10 17.02
N LYS A 22 -10.19 9.03 16.48
CA LYS A 22 -9.12 8.16 16.98
C LYS A 22 -8.81 8.44 18.45
N ASN A 23 -8.73 9.70 18.85
CA ASN A 23 -8.46 10.10 20.23
C ASN A 23 -9.58 9.70 21.21
N LYS A 24 -10.81 9.42 20.75
CA LYS A 24 -11.85 8.83 21.61
C LYS A 24 -11.52 7.39 22.03
N TYR A 25 -10.74 6.68 21.21
CA TYR A 25 -10.46 5.25 21.39
C TYR A 25 -8.98 4.96 21.72
N SER A 26 -8.08 5.96 21.63
CA SER A 26 -6.67 5.80 21.96
C SER A 26 -6.40 6.17 23.41
N SER A 27 -5.70 5.31 24.14
CA SER A 27 -5.02 5.67 25.39
C SER A 27 -3.94 6.71 25.11
N ALA A 28 -3.74 7.62 26.06
CA ALA A 28 -3.03 8.90 25.93
C ALA A 28 -1.49 8.78 25.78
N ASP A 29 -1.00 7.89 24.92
CA ASP A 29 0.43 7.86 24.57
C ASP A 29 0.71 8.91 23.50
N THR A 30 1.17 10.07 23.97
CA THR A 30 1.37 11.30 23.17
C THR A 30 2.56 11.18 22.22
N LYS A 31 3.51 10.26 22.46
CA LYS A 31 4.74 10.14 21.63
C LYS A 31 4.47 9.55 20.25
N LEU A 32 3.52 8.60 20.13
CA LEU A 32 3.18 7.95 18.85
C LEU A 32 2.15 8.73 18.02
N ASN A 33 1.54 9.76 18.62
CA ASN A 33 0.46 10.57 18.05
C ASN A 33 0.87 12.03 17.88
N ASP A 34 2.16 12.31 17.67
CA ASP A 34 2.64 13.66 17.48
C ASP A 34 1.97 14.34 16.26
N SER A 35 1.77 15.65 16.39
CA SER A 35 1.13 16.55 15.43
C SER A 35 1.73 16.49 14.03
N ASP A 36 3.02 16.15 13.94
CA ASP A 36 3.76 16.01 12.68
C ASP A 36 3.31 14.79 11.86
N ARG A 37 2.91 13.69 12.50
CA ARG A 37 2.41 12.49 11.80
C ARG A 37 1.09 12.71 11.08
N PHE A 38 0.37 13.75 11.46
CA PHE A 38 -0.92 14.07 10.86
C PHE A 38 -0.84 15.31 9.96
N ARG A 39 0.33 15.89 9.72
CA ARG A 39 0.47 17.07 8.86
C ARG A 39 0.09 16.73 7.41
N ASP A 40 -0.83 17.49 6.84
CA ASP A 40 -1.10 17.41 5.40
C ASP A 40 -0.09 18.27 4.64
N PHE A 41 0.69 17.63 3.78
CA PHE A 41 1.64 18.30 2.89
C PHE A 41 0.99 18.73 1.56
N GLY A 42 -0.29 18.40 1.36
CA GLY A 42 -1.01 18.63 0.11
C GLY A 42 -0.53 17.75 -1.04
N ILE A 43 0.30 16.74 -0.76
CA ILE A 43 0.94 15.94 -1.81
C ILE A 43 0.00 14.89 -2.42
N PHE A 44 -1.06 14.51 -1.69
CA PHE A 44 -1.94 13.41 -2.09
C PHE A 44 -2.67 13.67 -3.41
N ARG A 45 -2.95 14.93 -3.77
CA ARG A 45 -3.49 15.27 -5.11
C ARG A 45 -2.55 14.87 -6.25
N TYR A 46 -1.23 14.93 -6.03
CA TYR A 46 -0.25 14.54 -7.04
C TYR A 46 -0.15 13.03 -7.18
N TRP A 47 -0.60 12.27 -6.19
CA TRP A 47 -0.67 10.81 -6.29
C TRP A 47 -1.57 10.41 -7.46
N PHE A 48 -2.80 10.94 -7.50
CA PHE A 48 -3.74 10.73 -8.60
C PHE A 48 -3.17 11.19 -9.94
N ARG A 49 -2.51 12.36 -9.98
CA ARG A 49 -1.86 12.85 -11.21
C ARG A 49 -0.71 11.95 -11.67
N SER A 50 0.03 11.37 -10.74
CA SER A 50 1.09 10.41 -11.06
C SER A 50 0.51 9.14 -11.65
N VAL A 51 -0.59 8.62 -11.11
CA VAL A 51 -1.30 7.45 -11.65
C VAL A 51 -1.83 7.75 -13.06
N GLU A 52 -2.52 8.88 -13.25
CA GLU A 52 -3.04 9.27 -14.57
C GLU A 52 -1.94 9.38 -15.62
N LYS A 53 -0.77 9.95 -15.25
CA LYS A 53 0.35 10.16 -16.17
C LYS A 53 1.15 8.90 -16.43
N TYR A 54 1.41 8.10 -15.40
CA TYR A 54 2.40 7.03 -15.45
C TYR A 54 1.80 5.63 -15.46
N ALA A 55 0.54 5.45 -15.06
CA ALA A 55 -0.15 4.17 -15.09
C ALA A 55 -1.54 4.28 -15.77
N PRO A 56 -1.62 4.76 -17.03
CA PRO A 56 -2.90 5.04 -17.69
C PRO A 56 -3.76 3.79 -17.92
N TRP A 57 -3.15 2.60 -17.90
CA TRP A 57 -3.79 1.30 -18.05
C TRP A 57 -4.68 0.91 -16.85
N VAL A 58 -4.57 1.61 -15.71
CA VAL A 58 -5.34 1.31 -14.50
C VAL A 58 -6.81 1.67 -14.71
N GLY A 59 -7.71 0.69 -14.75
CA GLY A 59 -9.15 0.96 -14.93
C GLY A 59 -9.77 1.77 -13.78
N LYS A 60 -9.80 1.17 -12.59
CA LYS A 60 -10.46 1.72 -11.38
C LYS A 60 -9.47 1.99 -10.25
N ILE A 61 -9.76 2.98 -9.41
CA ILE A 61 -9.04 3.31 -8.19
C ILE A 61 -10.02 3.21 -7.03
N TYR A 62 -9.75 2.29 -6.11
CA TYR A 62 -10.52 2.13 -4.87
C TYR A 62 -9.84 2.95 -3.78
N LEU A 63 -10.45 4.07 -3.41
CA LEU A 63 -9.96 4.96 -2.37
C LEU A 63 -10.56 4.55 -1.03
N VAL A 64 -9.75 3.88 -0.21
CA VAL A 64 -10.18 3.34 1.09
C VAL A 64 -9.91 4.36 2.20
N THR A 65 -10.97 4.77 2.89
CA THR A 65 -10.92 5.77 3.98
C THR A 65 -11.94 5.44 5.08
N GLU A 66 -11.92 6.15 6.20
CA GLU A 66 -13.02 6.13 7.19
C GLU A 66 -14.12 7.16 6.82
N GLY A 67 -14.40 7.34 5.52
CA GLY A 67 -15.43 8.27 5.03
C GLY A 67 -14.99 9.73 4.83
N HIS A 68 -13.78 10.09 5.26
CA HIS A 68 -13.22 11.41 5.00
C HIS A 68 -12.68 11.52 3.56
N LEU A 69 -12.89 12.67 2.93
CA LEU A 69 -12.47 12.91 1.55
C LEU A 69 -11.91 14.33 1.43
N PRO A 70 -10.77 14.53 0.73
CA PRO A 70 -10.27 15.88 0.46
C PRO A 70 -11.23 16.66 -0.43
N ASP A 71 -11.37 17.97 -0.20
CA ASP A 71 -12.36 18.81 -0.93
C ASP A 71 -12.09 18.91 -2.43
N TRP A 72 -10.85 18.63 -2.86
CA TRP A 72 -10.44 18.64 -4.26
C TRP A 72 -10.79 17.35 -5.00
N ILE A 73 -11.29 16.32 -4.33
CA ILE A 73 -11.59 15.05 -4.96
C ILE A 73 -12.94 15.08 -5.68
N ASN A 74 -12.95 14.60 -6.93
CA ASN A 74 -14.18 14.54 -7.74
C ASN A 74 -14.76 13.13 -7.72
N LEU A 75 -15.82 12.92 -6.94
CA LEU A 75 -16.52 11.64 -6.86
C LEU A 75 -17.36 11.31 -8.10
N ASN A 76 -17.57 12.25 -9.02
CA ASN A 76 -18.29 11.98 -10.28
C ASN A 76 -17.41 11.26 -11.32
N ASN A 77 -16.14 10.99 -11.01
CA ASN A 77 -15.25 10.25 -11.89
C ASN A 77 -15.53 8.74 -11.78
N GLU A 78 -15.99 8.13 -12.88
CA GLU A 78 -16.31 6.69 -12.95
C GLU A 78 -15.13 5.76 -12.62
N ARG A 79 -13.89 6.24 -12.79
CA ARG A 79 -12.68 5.49 -12.43
C ARG A 79 -12.37 5.53 -10.93
N LEU A 80 -13.03 6.38 -10.15
CA LEU A 80 -12.80 6.51 -8.71
C LEU A 80 -13.95 5.88 -7.93
N VAL A 81 -13.65 4.88 -7.12
CA VAL A 81 -14.59 4.24 -6.21
C VAL A 81 -14.19 4.60 -4.78
N HIS A 82 -15.04 5.35 -4.07
CA HIS A 82 -14.84 5.60 -2.65
C HIS A 82 -15.35 4.42 -1.84
N VAL A 83 -14.48 3.87 -0.98
CA VAL A 83 -14.79 2.74 -0.10
C VAL A 83 -14.55 3.15 1.35
N ARG A 84 -15.54 2.96 2.21
CA ARG A 84 -15.41 3.18 3.65
C ARG A 84 -15.06 1.89 4.36
N HIS A 85 -14.36 1.98 5.48
CA HIS A 85 -14.07 0.80 6.31
C HIS A 85 -15.32 -0.01 6.66
N GLN A 86 -16.43 0.66 7.01
CA GLN A 86 -17.71 0.02 7.27
C GLN A 86 -18.35 -0.70 6.08
N ASP A 87 -17.93 -0.41 4.85
CA ASP A 87 -18.53 -1.02 3.66
C ASP A 87 -18.02 -2.46 3.44
N TYR A 88 -16.92 -2.87 4.09
CA TYR A 88 -16.29 -4.19 3.87
C TYR A 88 -15.69 -4.86 5.12
N ILE A 89 -15.41 -4.11 6.20
CA ILE A 89 -14.89 -4.66 7.45
C ILE A 89 -16.08 -5.07 8.35
N PRO A 90 -16.08 -6.27 8.95
CA PRO A 90 -17.10 -6.67 9.91
C PRO A 90 -17.21 -5.70 11.10
N GLU A 91 -18.44 -5.35 11.48
CA GLU A 91 -18.74 -4.33 12.51
C GLU A 91 -18.01 -4.55 13.84
N LYS A 92 -17.82 -5.81 14.26
CA LYS A 92 -17.07 -6.18 15.48
C LYS A 92 -15.60 -5.73 15.50
N TYR A 93 -15.04 -5.31 14.37
CA TYR A 93 -13.67 -4.80 14.24
C TYR A 93 -13.62 -3.28 14.01
N LEU A 94 -14.76 -2.59 14.07
CA LEU A 94 -14.88 -1.15 13.82
C LEU A 94 -15.19 -0.37 15.11
N PRO A 95 -14.80 0.92 15.18
CA PRO A 95 -13.93 1.62 14.24
C PRO A 95 -12.47 1.17 14.38
N THR A 96 -11.71 1.18 13.28
CA THR A 96 -10.28 0.83 13.30
C THR A 96 -9.43 1.88 12.62
N PHE A 97 -8.29 2.17 13.24
CA PHE A 97 -7.21 3.00 12.68
C PHE A 97 -5.92 2.19 12.48
N ASN A 98 -6.03 0.86 12.60
CA ASN A 98 -4.94 -0.08 12.43
C ASN A 98 -4.90 -0.55 10.97
N SER A 99 -3.84 -0.15 10.24
CA SER A 99 -3.63 -0.51 8.83
C SER A 99 -3.67 -2.02 8.60
N ASN A 100 -3.15 -2.83 9.53
CA ASN A 100 -3.22 -4.29 9.39
C ASN A 100 -4.67 -4.79 9.33
N VAL A 101 -5.57 -4.24 10.16
CA VAL A 101 -6.98 -4.65 10.15
C VAL A 101 -7.66 -4.23 8.85
N ILE A 102 -7.33 -3.04 8.36
CA ILE A 102 -7.87 -2.47 7.12
C ILE A 102 -7.42 -3.30 5.92
N GLU A 103 -6.11 -3.59 5.83
CA GLU A 103 -5.48 -4.34 4.74
C GLU A 103 -5.92 -5.81 4.70
N LEU A 104 -5.99 -6.47 5.85
CA LEU A 104 -6.44 -7.88 5.95
C LEU A 104 -7.87 -8.09 5.44
N ASN A 105 -8.71 -7.07 5.42
CA ASN A 105 -10.09 -7.16 4.97
C ASN A 105 -10.31 -6.68 3.52
N LEU A 106 -9.31 -6.14 2.81
CA LEU A 106 -9.50 -5.54 1.48
C LEU A 106 -10.13 -6.49 0.45
N HIS A 107 -9.86 -7.79 0.56
CA HIS A 107 -10.47 -8.83 -0.28
C HIS A 107 -12.01 -8.89 -0.20
N ARG A 108 -12.62 -8.26 0.81
CA ARG A 108 -14.09 -8.17 0.99
C ARG A 108 -14.71 -6.98 0.26
N ILE A 109 -13.89 -6.08 -0.29
CA ILE A 109 -14.40 -4.92 -1.04
C ILE A 109 -15.14 -5.43 -2.27
N LYS A 110 -16.40 -5.00 -2.40
CA LYS A 110 -17.25 -5.38 -3.52
C LYS A 110 -16.63 -4.90 -4.84
N ASP A 111 -16.68 -5.75 -5.86
CA ASP A 111 -16.20 -5.49 -7.21
C ASP A 111 -14.68 -5.23 -7.29
N LEU A 112 -13.91 -5.47 -6.22
CA LEU A 112 -12.45 -5.44 -6.28
C LEU A 112 -11.96 -6.65 -7.08
N SER A 113 -11.06 -6.41 -8.03
CA SER A 113 -10.44 -7.46 -8.84
C SER A 113 -9.66 -8.45 -7.96
N GLU A 114 -9.62 -9.73 -8.35
CA GLU A 114 -8.74 -10.73 -7.72
C GLU A 114 -7.26 -10.33 -7.79
N SER A 115 -6.88 -9.60 -8.84
CA SER A 115 -5.55 -9.01 -9.03
C SER A 115 -5.65 -7.48 -8.95
N PHE A 116 -5.09 -6.90 -7.89
CA PHE A 116 -5.03 -5.47 -7.65
C PHE A 116 -3.67 -5.07 -7.09
N VAL A 117 -3.27 -3.81 -7.27
CA VAL A 117 -2.05 -3.27 -6.65
C VAL A 117 -2.44 -2.39 -5.47
N LEU A 118 -1.87 -2.67 -4.30
CA LEU A 118 -2.06 -1.87 -3.10
C LEU A 118 -1.01 -0.75 -3.05
N PHE A 119 -1.47 0.49 -2.92
CA PHE A 119 -0.61 1.65 -2.68
C PHE A 119 -0.98 2.33 -1.36
N ASN A 120 0.03 2.69 -0.59
CA ASN A 120 -0.11 3.70 0.45
C ASN A 120 0.05 5.11 -0.15
N ASP A 121 -0.39 6.13 0.59
CA ASP A 121 -0.35 7.54 0.18
C ASP A 121 1.06 8.18 0.23
N ASP A 122 2.07 7.45 0.70
CA ASP A 122 3.50 7.80 0.66
C ASP A 122 4.22 7.33 -0.63
N LEU A 123 3.55 6.58 -1.51
CA LEU A 123 4.16 6.01 -2.73
C LEU A 123 3.70 6.74 -3.98
N PHE A 124 4.62 7.21 -4.81
CA PHE A 124 4.32 7.94 -6.05
C PHE A 124 5.03 7.33 -7.25
N PHE A 125 4.39 7.42 -8.41
CA PHE A 125 5.05 7.11 -9.67
C PHE A 125 5.90 8.29 -10.12
N ASN A 126 7.17 8.02 -10.46
CA ASN A 126 8.10 8.99 -11.03
C ASN A 126 8.36 8.75 -12.54
N ALA A 127 8.03 7.56 -13.05
CA ALA A 127 8.20 7.16 -14.45
C ALA A 127 7.03 6.27 -14.93
N PRO A 128 6.76 6.19 -16.25
CA PRO A 128 5.70 5.33 -16.79
C PRO A 128 5.90 3.85 -16.44
N VAL A 129 4.82 3.19 -16.03
CA VAL A 129 4.75 1.76 -15.70
C VAL A 129 3.68 1.06 -16.52
N LYS A 130 3.83 -0.25 -16.70
CA LYS A 130 2.91 -1.15 -17.40
C LYS A 130 2.37 -2.20 -16.43
N SER A 131 1.25 -2.83 -16.77
CA SER A 131 0.69 -3.91 -15.95
C SER A 131 1.65 -5.09 -15.77
N ILE A 132 2.49 -5.38 -16.79
CA ILE A 132 3.50 -6.45 -16.78
C ILE A 132 4.62 -6.25 -15.74
N ASP A 133 4.76 -5.02 -15.23
CA ASP A 133 5.73 -4.70 -14.17
C ASP A 133 5.23 -5.20 -12.81
N PHE A 134 3.91 -5.37 -12.63
CA PHE A 134 3.27 -5.83 -11.39
C PHE A 134 2.76 -7.27 -11.48
N PHE A 135 2.37 -7.72 -12.67
CA PHE A 135 1.76 -9.03 -12.87
C PHE A 135 2.38 -9.72 -14.07
N GLU A 136 2.65 -11.01 -13.95
CA GLU A 136 3.05 -11.85 -15.08
C GLU A 136 2.12 -13.05 -15.15
N SER A 137 1.28 -13.09 -16.19
CA SER A 137 0.10 -13.97 -16.22
C SER A 137 -0.79 -13.72 -14.99
N ASP A 138 -1.16 -14.75 -14.23
CA ASP A 138 -2.02 -14.65 -13.04
C ASP A 138 -1.22 -14.57 -11.72
N LYS A 139 0.05 -14.13 -11.78
CA LYS A 139 0.93 -14.06 -10.61
C LYS A 139 1.44 -12.63 -10.41
N ALA A 140 1.39 -12.18 -9.16
CA ALA A 140 2.07 -10.96 -8.76
C ALA A 140 3.59 -11.11 -8.96
N LYS A 141 4.20 -10.09 -9.55
CA LYS A 141 5.64 -9.94 -9.72
C LYS A 141 6.16 -9.15 -8.53
N ASP A 142 7.20 -9.69 -7.88
CA ASP A 142 7.89 -9.04 -6.78
C ASP A 142 9.26 -8.52 -7.23
N VAL A 143 9.80 -7.56 -6.50
CA VAL A 143 11.10 -6.93 -6.79
C VAL A 143 12.12 -7.44 -5.80
N SER A 144 13.16 -8.11 -6.30
CA SER A 144 14.27 -8.53 -5.45
C SER A 144 15.31 -7.42 -5.33
N ILE A 145 15.37 -6.77 -4.17
CA ILE A 145 16.38 -5.75 -3.83
C ILE A 145 17.36 -6.34 -2.82
N TYR A 146 18.68 -6.23 -3.07
CA TYR A 146 19.67 -6.52 -2.03
C TYR A 146 19.77 -5.34 -1.07
N SER A 147 19.18 -5.51 0.10
CA SER A 147 19.44 -4.62 1.23
C SER A 147 20.45 -5.26 2.16
N PRO A 148 21.48 -4.53 2.64
CA PRO A 148 22.20 -4.96 3.84
C PRO A 148 21.22 -5.08 5.01
N ILE A 149 21.52 -5.97 5.97
CA ILE A 149 20.78 -6.08 7.23
C ILE A 149 21.67 -5.43 8.30
N PRO A 150 21.59 -4.10 8.49
CA PRO A 150 22.37 -3.43 9.52
C PRO A 150 21.80 -3.76 10.91
N PRO A 151 22.62 -4.13 11.91
CA PRO A 151 22.16 -4.48 13.25
C PRO A 151 22.03 -3.23 14.14
N HIS A 152 21.18 -2.28 13.73
CA HIS A 152 20.98 -1.03 14.48
C HIS A 152 19.65 -0.95 15.22
N ASP A 153 18.65 -1.73 14.82
CA ASP A 153 17.32 -1.70 15.41
C ASP A 153 16.84 -3.10 15.86
N GLU A 154 15.79 -3.12 16.69
CA GLU A 154 15.23 -4.35 17.24
C GLU A 154 14.58 -5.25 16.16
N PHE A 155 14.12 -4.68 15.04
CA PHE A 155 13.56 -5.42 13.92
C PHE A 155 14.62 -6.12 13.07
N SER A 156 15.88 -5.65 13.08
CA SER A 156 17.01 -6.30 12.40
C SER A 156 17.16 -7.78 12.80
N MET A 157 16.82 -8.12 14.06
CA MET A 157 16.89 -9.51 14.53
C MET A 157 15.87 -10.43 13.86
N ILE A 158 14.67 -9.93 13.56
CA ILE A 158 13.62 -10.69 12.87
C ILE A 158 14.11 -11.05 11.47
N VAL A 159 14.55 -10.03 10.71
CA VAL A 159 15.06 -10.20 9.35
C VAL A 159 16.26 -11.14 9.33
N TYR A 160 17.18 -11.00 10.28
CA TYR A 160 18.35 -11.88 10.38
C TYR A 160 17.97 -13.35 10.63
N ASN A 161 17.02 -13.61 11.53
CA ASN A 161 16.55 -14.96 11.83
C ASN A 161 15.89 -15.62 10.62
N ASP A 162 15.04 -14.88 9.91
CA ASP A 162 14.35 -15.35 8.70
C ASP A 162 15.37 -15.65 7.59
N VAL A 163 16.31 -14.74 7.34
CA VAL A 163 17.37 -14.93 6.35
C VAL A 163 18.28 -16.11 6.70
N ARG A 164 18.54 -16.35 7.99
CA ARG A 164 19.29 -17.54 8.43
C ARG A 164 18.55 -18.83 8.09
N ILE A 165 17.24 -18.90 8.29
CA ILE A 165 16.42 -20.06 7.92
C ILE A 165 16.38 -20.22 6.40
N ILE A 166 16.15 -19.15 5.66
CA ILE A 166 16.13 -19.17 4.19
C ILE A 166 17.46 -19.70 3.65
N ASN A 167 18.59 -19.17 4.12
CA ASN A 167 19.92 -19.60 3.67
C ASN A 167 20.26 -21.05 4.06
N LYS A 168 19.56 -21.63 5.05
CA LYS A 168 19.70 -23.06 5.41
C LYS A 168 19.08 -23.97 4.35
N TYR A 169 17.94 -23.58 3.78
CA TYR A 169 17.19 -24.41 2.83
C TYR A 169 17.41 -24.01 1.36
N PHE A 170 17.85 -22.77 1.11
CA PHE A 170 17.98 -22.21 -0.22
C PHE A 170 19.40 -21.69 -0.45
N SER A 171 20.06 -22.18 -1.51
CA SER A 171 21.38 -21.70 -1.91
C SER A 171 21.28 -20.47 -2.79
N LYS A 172 21.80 -19.33 -2.30
CA LYS A 172 21.88 -18.06 -3.05
C LYS A 172 22.52 -18.24 -4.43
N LYS A 173 23.63 -18.98 -4.52
CA LYS A 173 24.33 -19.23 -5.79
C LYS A 173 23.46 -19.99 -6.79
N MET A 174 22.69 -20.97 -6.30
CA MET A 174 21.79 -21.76 -7.15
C MET A 174 20.64 -20.90 -7.69
N ILE A 175 20.04 -20.07 -6.82
CA ILE A 175 18.97 -19.15 -7.22
C ILE A 175 19.48 -18.18 -8.28
N LEU A 176 20.60 -17.50 -8.03
CA LEU A 176 21.19 -16.55 -8.98
C LEU A 176 21.57 -17.18 -10.33
N LYS A 177 22.04 -18.44 -10.34
CA LYS A 177 22.30 -19.17 -11.59
C LYS A 177 21.02 -19.50 -12.35
N LYS A 178 19.92 -19.79 -11.65
CA LYS A 178 18.64 -20.17 -12.24
C LYS A 178 17.88 -18.97 -12.80
N THR A 179 17.96 -17.82 -12.13
CA THR A 179 17.26 -16.58 -12.51
C THR A 179 18.10 -15.64 -13.37
N GLY A 180 19.43 -15.70 -13.29
CA GLY A 180 20.31 -14.84 -14.07
C GLY A 180 20.07 -13.34 -13.80
N VAL A 181 20.25 -12.50 -14.82
CA VAL A 181 20.09 -11.04 -14.72
C VAL A 181 18.64 -10.59 -14.51
N THR A 182 17.66 -11.47 -14.81
CA THR A 182 16.22 -11.18 -14.58
C THR A 182 15.85 -11.06 -13.11
N PHE A 183 16.76 -11.50 -12.22
CA PHE A 183 16.64 -11.35 -10.77
C PHE A 183 16.65 -9.88 -10.32
N PHE A 184 17.21 -8.99 -11.13
CA PHE A 184 17.28 -7.55 -10.86
C PHE A 184 16.40 -6.84 -11.86
N HIS A 185 15.26 -6.33 -11.42
CA HIS A 185 14.45 -5.46 -12.26
C HIS A 185 15.18 -4.13 -12.43
N SER A 186 15.77 -3.90 -13.60
CA SER A 186 16.59 -2.71 -13.91
C SER A 186 15.77 -1.44 -14.22
N ASN A 187 14.43 -1.52 -14.21
CA ASN A 187 13.54 -0.44 -14.66
C ASN A 187 12.72 0.23 -13.54
N MET A 188 12.99 -0.06 -12.26
CA MET A 188 12.26 0.53 -11.11
C MET A 188 13.18 1.33 -10.17
N VAL A 189 13.95 2.25 -10.73
CA VAL A 189 14.66 3.32 -9.99
C VAL A 189 14.37 4.65 -10.66
#